data_AF-A0A917YQ27-F1
#
_entry.id   AF-A0A917YQ27-F1
#
_cell.length_a   1.000
_cell.length_b   1.000
_cell.length_c   1.000
_cell.angle_alpha   90.00
_cell.angle_beta   90.00
_cell.angle_gamma   90.00
#
_symmetry.space_group_name_H-M   'P 1'
#
loop_
_entity.id
_entity.type
_entity.pdbx_description
1 polymer ?
#
loop_
_entity_poly.entity_id
_entity_poly.type
_entity_poly.pdbx_seq_one_letter_code
_entity_poly.pdbx_strand_id
1 'polypeptide(L)' 'MTVDEAVQNAARLLSNAELETDLARMERIEKLADLWLSLANLLAERERV' A
#
# COMPACT_ATOMS: atom_id res chain seq x y z
N MET A 1 11.13 3.22 -8.70
CA MET A 1 9.84 2.64 -8.29
C MET A 1 9.71 1.27 -8.90
N THR A 2 10.06 0.25 -8.14
CA THR A 2 9.88 -1.18 -8.46
C THR A 2 8.59 -1.71 -7.83
N VAL A 3 8.16 -2.91 -8.24
CA VAL A 3 7.06 -3.64 -7.58
C VAL A 3 7.34 -3.79 -6.08
N ASP A 4 8.56 -4.19 -5.71
CA ASP A 4 8.96 -4.39 -4.32
C ASP A 4 8.89 -3.09 -3.50
N GLU A 5 9.32 -1.95 -4.06
CA GLU A 5 9.21 -0.64 -3.39
C GLU A 5 7.74 -0.26 -3.13
N ALA A 6 6.84 -0.57 -4.06
CA ALA A 6 5.40 -0.31 -3.89
C ALA A 6 4.78 -1.21 -2.82
N VAL A 7 5.11 -2.51 -2.82
CA VAL A 7 4.65 -3.47 -1.80
C VAL A 7 5.16 -3.11 -0.41
N GLN A 8 6.45 -2.73 -0.28
CA GLN A 8 7.01 -2.30 1.00
C GLN A 8 6.32 -1.06 1.56
N ASN A 9 5.96 -0.10 0.70
CA ASN A 9 5.21 1.08 1.14
C ASN A 9 3.79 0.73 1.60
N ALA A 10 3.09 -0.18 0.93
CA ALA A 10 1.81 -0.69 1.38
C ALA A 10 1.94 -1.37 2.76
N ALA A 11 2.92 -2.26 2.92
CA ALA A 11 3.15 -2.98 4.17
C ALA A 11 3.42 -2.01 5.34
N ARG A 12 4.25 -0.99 5.13
CA ARG A 12 4.53 0.04 6.15
C ARG A 12 3.27 0.80 6.57
N LEU A 13 2.38 1.12 5.63
CA LEU A 13 1.12 1.79 5.94
C LEU A 13 0.18 0.88 6.72
N LEU A 14 0.06 -0.39 6.35
CA LEU A 14 -0.77 -1.35 7.07
C LEU A 14 -0.28 -1.54 8.51
N SER A 15 1.03 -1.70 8.73
CA SER A 15 1.58 -1.76 10.10
C SER A 15 1.31 -0.49 10.91
N ASN A 16 1.25 0.67 10.27
CA ASN A 16 0.88 1.91 10.95
C ASN A 16 -0.63 1.96 11.27
N ALA A 17 -1.48 1.43 10.38
CA ALA A 17 -2.92 1.37 10.60
C ALA A 17 -3.26 0.45 11.79
N GLU A 18 -2.55 -0.67 11.95
CA GLU A 18 -2.72 -1.59 13.10
C GLU A 18 -2.50 -0.93 14.47
N LEU A 19 -1.71 0.15 14.51
CA LEU A 19 -1.41 0.90 15.74
C LEU A 19 -2.35 2.09 15.96
N GLU A 20 -3.21 2.39 14.99
CA GLU A 20 -4.08 3.57 15.05
C GLU A 20 -5.38 3.27 15.80
N THR A 21 -5.70 4.09 16.79
CA THR A 21 -6.92 3.94 17.59
C THR A 21 -8.07 4.81 17.08
N ASP A 22 -7.77 5.85 16.30
CA ASP A 22 -8.77 6.62 15.57
C ASP A 22 -9.20 5.86 14.32
N LEU A 23 -10.43 5.33 14.34
CA LEU A 23 -10.99 4.52 13.25
C LEU A 23 -10.94 5.24 11.91
N ALA A 24 -11.32 6.52 11.87
CA ALA A 24 -11.37 7.27 10.61
C ALA A 24 -9.96 7.48 10.04
N ARG A 25 -8.94 7.58 10.90
CA ARG A 25 -7.54 7.67 10.49
C ARG A 25 -6.99 6.32 10.05
N MET A 26 -7.29 5.25 10.76
CA MET A 26 -6.94 3.88 10.36
C MET A 26 -7.44 3.59 8.94
N GLU A 27 -8.74 3.82 8.67
CA GLU A 27 -9.34 3.59 7.34
C GLU A 27 -8.69 4.43 6.24
N ARG A 28 -8.28 5.67 6.54
CA ARG A 28 -7.55 6.52 5.58
C ARG A 28 -6.17 5.94 5.26
N ILE A 29 -5.47 5.41 6.26
CA ILE A 29 -4.16 4.78 6.07
C ILE A 29 -4.30 3.49 5.26
N GLU A 30 -5.31 2.66 5.54
CA GLU A 30 -5.61 1.45 4.77
C GLU A 30 -5.90 1.77 3.30
N LYS A 31 -6.74 2.77 3.03
CA LYS A 31 -7.00 3.23 1.65
C LYS A 31 -5.74 3.69 0.93
N LEU A 32 -4.79 4.33 1.64
CA LEU A 32 -3.50 4.68 1.05
C LEU A 32 -2.67 3.44 0.73
N ALA A 33 -2.70 2.42 1.59
CA ALA A 33 -2.03 1.14 1.32
C ALA A 33 -2.62 0.44 0.09
N ASP A 34 -3.94 0.47 -0.09
CA ASP A 34 -4.62 -0.10 -1.27
C ASP A 34 -4.17 0.55 -2.58
N LEU A 35 -3.90 1.87 -2.56
CA LEU A 35 -3.36 2.58 -3.72
C LEU A 35 -1.94 2.10 -4.07
N TRP A 36 -1.11 1.81 -3.06
CA TRP A 36 0.23 1.25 -3.27
C TRP A 36 0.18 -0.17 -3.83
N LEU A 37 -0.75 -1.01 -3.36
CA LEU A 37 -0.96 -2.35 -3.91
C LEU A 37 -1.46 -2.29 -5.35
N SER A 38 -2.37 -1.37 -5.65
CA SER A 38 -2.85 -1.13 -7.02
C SER A 38 -1.70 -0.73 -7.94
N LEU A 39 -0.81 0.16 -7.48
CA LEU A 39 0.39 0.54 -8.21
C LEU A 39 1.36 -0.63 -8.40
N ALA A 40 1.59 -1.45 -7.36
CA ALA A 40 2.42 -2.64 -7.47
C ALA A 40 1.92 -3.60 -8.56
N ASN A 41 0.60 -3.81 -8.62
CA ASN A 41 -0.03 -4.62 -9.66
C ASN A 41 0.18 -4.03 -11.07
N LEU A 42 0.05 -2.71 -11.24
CA LEU A 42 0.30 -2.05 -12.52
C LEU A 42 1.76 -2.15 -12.96
N LEU A 43 2.70 -2.04 -12.03
CA LEU A 43 4.13 -2.18 -12.30
C LEU A 43 4.48 -3.62 -12.70
N ALA A 44 3.93 -4.61 -11.97
CA ALA A 44 4.15 -6.02 -12.27
C ALA A 44 3.58 -6.41 -13.65
N GLU A 45 2.43 -5.86 -14.02
CA GLU A 45 1.87 -6.10 -15.35
C GLU A 45 2.71 -5.45 -16.46
N ARG A 46 3.22 -4.24 -16.22
CA ARG A 46 4.13 -3.58 -17.17
C ARG A 46 5.42 -4.37 -17.41
N GLU A 47 5.94 -5.05 -16.39
CA GLU A 47 7.18 -5.84 -16.51
C GLU A 47 6.99 -7.19 -17.23
N ARG A 48 5.74 -7.64 -17.41
CA ARG A 48 5.40 -8.89 -18.11
C ARG A 48 5.26 -8.73 -19.62
N VAL A 49 5.09 -7.51 -20.12
CA VAL A 49 4.93 -7.17 -21.54
C VAL A 49 6.28 -6.79 -22.14
#